data_AF-A0A8T3UTT4-F1
#
_entry.id   AF-A0A8T3UTT4-F1
#
_cell.length_a   1.000
_cell.length_b   1.000
_cell.length_c   1.000
_cell.angle_alpha   90.00
_cell.angle_beta   90.00
_cell.angle_gamma   90.00
#
_symmetry.space_group_name_H-M   'P 1'
#
loop_
_entity.id
_entity.type
_entity.pdbx_description
1 polymer ?
#
loop_
_entity_poly.entity_id
_entity_poly.type
_entity_poly.pdbx_seq_one_letter_code
_entity_poly.pdbx_strand_id
1 'polypeptide(L)'
;MPDFKITGRRLFYPLVLHIIISLYLYLKEKTKSKRYSNLIKETNQQLITGICIIIFAALHIVNYSLGSVSDNADIFRTLSHIIVDNLLIVSIALHLRVSIPRLMISFGFLEGKNDYANAKSKINMFILVLLIIIFMAEAIFYIGGIL
;
A
#
# COMPACT_ATOMS: atom_id res chain seq x y z
N MET A 1 15.92 -17.31 -10.68
CA MET A 1 14.69 -16.56 -10.32
C MET A 1 14.49 -16.63 -8.82
N PRO A 2 14.29 -15.50 -8.11
CA PRO A 2 13.89 -15.55 -6.70
C PRO A 2 12.60 -16.37 -6.59
N ASP A 3 12.59 -17.31 -5.66
CA ASP A 3 11.44 -18.20 -5.48
C ASP A 3 10.28 -17.42 -4.86
N PHE A 4 9.38 -16.92 -5.71
CA PHE A 4 8.19 -16.17 -5.32
C PHE A 4 7.38 -16.91 -4.24
N LYS A 5 7.43 -18.24 -4.20
CA LYS A 5 6.78 -19.03 -3.14
C LYS A 5 7.39 -18.76 -1.76
N ILE A 6 8.70 -18.55 -1.66
CA ILE A 6 9.41 -18.33 -0.40
C ILE A 6 9.26 -16.87 0.03
N THR A 7 9.51 -15.92 -0.86
CA THR A 7 9.44 -14.48 -0.55
C THR A 7 7.99 -14.03 -0.30
N GLY A 8 7.04 -14.52 -1.10
CA GLY A 8 5.61 -14.23 -0.91
C GLY A 8 5.06 -14.79 0.40
N ARG A 9 5.41 -16.04 0.77
CA ARG A 9 5.02 -16.60 2.08
C ARG A 9 5.59 -15.81 3.26
N ARG A 10 6.86 -15.38 3.17
CA ARG A 10 7.51 -14.61 4.25
C ARG A 10 6.88 -13.25 4.48
N LEU A 11 6.39 -12.58 3.43
CA LEU A 11 5.70 -11.29 3.55
C LEU A 11 4.21 -11.43 3.91
N PHE A 12 3.61 -12.60 3.64
CA PHE A 12 2.21 -12.86 3.95
C PHE A 12 1.94 -12.90 5.46
N TYR A 13 2.76 -13.61 6.24
CA TYR A 13 2.57 -13.70 7.70
C TYR A 13 2.59 -12.33 8.42
N PRO A 14 3.59 -11.45 8.23
CA PRO A 14 3.59 -10.14 8.86
C PRO A 14 2.45 -9.25 8.35
N LEU A 15 2.02 -9.39 7.09
CA LEU A 15 0.85 -8.68 6.56
C LEU A 15 -0.43 -9.10 7.28
N VAL A 16 -0.68 -10.40 7.43
CA VAL A 16 -1.85 -10.91 8.15
C VAL A 16 -1.85 -10.45 9.60
N LEU A 17 -0.71 -10.54 10.27
CA LEU A 17 -0.57 -10.05 11.64
C LEU A 17 -0.86 -8.55 11.74
N HIS A 18 -0.32 -7.74 10.81
CA HIS A 18 -0.58 -6.31 10.73
C HIS A 18 -2.07 -6.00 10.55
N ILE A 19 -2.78 -6.75 9.70
CA ILE A 19 -4.22 -6.59 9.47
C ILE A 19 -5.01 -6.88 10.76
N ILE A 20 -4.71 -7.98 11.44
CA ILE A 20 -5.41 -8.38 12.67
C ILE A 20 -5.22 -7.32 13.76
N ILE A 21 -3.97 -6.89 14.00
CA ILE A 21 -3.65 -5.86 15.00
C ILE A 21 -4.35 -4.54 14.64
N SER A 22 -4.29 -4.12 13.39
CA SER A 22 -4.88 -2.86 12.93
C SER A 22 -6.40 -2.85 13.07
N LEU A 23 -7.07 -3.96 12.73
CA LEU A 23 -8.52 -4.10 12.89
C LEU A 23 -8.92 -4.08 14.37
N TYR A 24 -8.19 -4.79 15.23
CA TYR A 24 -8.43 -4.78 16.67
C TYR A 24 -8.32 -3.37 17.26
N LEU A 25 -7.25 -2.63 16.90
CA LEU A 25 -7.05 -1.26 17.36
C LEU A 25 -8.16 -0.32 16.86
N TYR A 26 -8.57 -0.45 15.60
CA TYR A 26 -9.67 0.33 15.04
C TYR A 26 -10.99 0.11 15.80
N LEU A 27 -11.36 -1.14 16.07
CA LEU A 27 -12.58 -1.46 16.82
C LEU A 27 -12.52 -0.93 18.25
N LYS A 28 -11.36 -1.04 18.91
CA LYS A 28 -11.13 -0.51 20.26
C LYS A 28 -11.21 1.01 20.32
N GLU A 29 -10.79 1.71 19.27
CA GLU A 29 -10.80 3.18 19.23
C GLU A 29 -12.17 3.75 18.82
N LYS A 30 -12.91 3.03 17.96
CA LYS A 30 -14.29 3.39 17.56
C LYS A 30 -15.23 3.51 18.76
N THR A 31 -15.03 2.73 19.82
CA THR A 31 -15.84 2.82 21.05
C THR A 31 -15.52 4.04 21.92
N LYS A 32 -14.39 4.73 21.68
CA LYS A 32 -13.91 5.86 22.50
C LYS A 32 -14.01 7.24 21.83
N SER A 33 -14.14 7.31 20.51
CA SER A 33 -13.92 8.56 19.77
C SER A 33 -15.20 9.35 19.43
N LYS A 34 -15.48 10.41 20.20
CA LYS A 34 -16.36 11.54 19.80
C LYS A 34 -15.63 12.90 19.77
N ARG A 35 -14.32 12.97 20.07
CA ARG A 35 -13.66 14.22 20.49
C ARG A 35 -12.73 14.90 19.47
N TYR A 36 -12.36 14.27 18.34
CA TYR A 36 -11.41 14.85 17.36
C TYR A 36 -11.76 14.57 15.88
N SER A 37 -12.35 15.53 15.17
CA SER A 37 -12.86 15.36 13.79
C SER A 37 -11.79 15.16 12.71
N ASN A 38 -10.63 15.80 12.83
CA ASN A 38 -9.53 15.67 11.84
C ASN A 38 -8.79 14.32 11.94
N LEU A 39 -8.64 13.78 13.16
CA LEU A 39 -8.11 12.44 13.39
C LEU A 39 -9.02 11.37 12.76
N ILE A 40 -10.34 11.57 12.80
CA ILE A 40 -11.32 10.64 12.21
C ILE A 40 -11.16 10.55 10.69
N LYS A 41 -10.95 11.67 9.98
CA LYS A 41 -10.78 11.66 8.51
C LYS A 41 -9.55 10.84 8.08
N GLU A 42 -8.42 11.06 8.72
CA GLU A 42 -7.18 10.36 8.40
C GLU A 42 -7.24 8.88 8.82
N THR A 43 -7.87 8.56 9.95
CA THR A 43 -8.09 7.16 10.37
C THR A 43 -9.02 6.43 9.40
N ASN A 44 -10.06 7.10 8.90
CA ASN A 44 -10.93 6.53 7.86
C ASN A 44 -10.18 6.32 6.54
N GLN A 45 -9.34 7.27 6.12
CA GLN A 45 -8.48 7.10 4.94
C GLN A 45 -7.56 5.89 5.11
N GLN A 46 -6.93 5.74 6.27
CA GLN A 46 -6.04 4.61 6.57
C GLN A 46 -6.80 3.27 6.56
N LEU A 47 -8.04 3.25 7.06
CA LEU A 47 -8.90 2.07 7.00
C LEU A 47 -9.27 1.71 5.55
N ILE A 48 -9.78 2.67 4.78
CA ILE A 48 -10.20 2.45 3.39
C ILE A 48 -9.02 1.95 2.55
N THR A 49 -7.89 2.64 2.63
CA THR A 49 -6.67 2.22 1.93
C THR A 49 -6.17 0.85 2.40
N GLY A 50 -6.29 0.53 3.70
CA GLY A 50 -5.97 -0.80 4.23
C GLY A 50 -6.85 -1.90 3.64
N ILE A 51 -8.16 -1.68 3.53
CA ILE A 51 -9.09 -2.61 2.87
C ILE A 51 -8.74 -2.77 1.39
N CYS A 52 -8.46 -1.66 0.68
CA CYS A 52 -8.03 -1.70 -0.71
C CYS A 52 -6.75 -2.54 -0.90
N ILE A 53 -5.75 -2.39 -0.01
CA ILE A 53 -4.52 -3.20 -0.06
C ILE A 53 -4.85 -4.69 0.06
N ILE A 54 -5.73 -5.09 0.99
CA ILE A 54 -6.11 -6.50 1.16
C ILE A 54 -6.73 -7.05 -0.13
N ILE A 55 -7.67 -6.30 -0.73
CA ILE A 55 -8.37 -6.71 -1.94
C ILE A 55 -7.39 -6.79 -3.12
N PHE A 56 -6.61 -5.75 -3.37
CA PHE A 56 -5.68 -5.71 -4.51
C PHE A 56 -4.50 -6.66 -4.33
N ALA A 57 -4.03 -6.92 -3.12
CA ALA A 57 -3.00 -7.94 -2.87
C ALA A 57 -3.53 -9.36 -3.16
N ALA A 58 -4.79 -9.65 -2.79
CA ALA A 58 -5.41 -10.92 -3.14
C ALA A 58 -5.57 -11.07 -4.67
N LEU A 59 -6.05 -10.03 -5.35
CA LEU A 59 -6.17 -10.00 -6.81
C LEU A 59 -4.81 -10.15 -7.51
N HIS A 60 -3.77 -9.47 -7.00
CA HIS A 60 -2.41 -9.59 -7.50
C HIS A 60 -1.93 -11.04 -7.43
N ILE A 61 -2.07 -11.70 -6.28
CA ILE A 61 -1.68 -13.11 -6.13
C ILE A 61 -2.46 -14.01 -7.09
N VAL A 62 -3.78 -13.80 -7.22
CA VAL A 62 -4.62 -14.58 -8.14
C VAL A 62 -4.18 -14.40 -9.59
N ASN A 63 -3.98 -13.16 -10.05
CA ASN A 63 -3.54 -12.85 -11.41
C ASN A 63 -2.23 -13.58 -11.77
N TYR A 64 -1.24 -13.55 -10.87
CA TYR A 64 0.04 -14.24 -11.08
C TYR A 64 -0.05 -15.77 -10.91
N SER A 65 -1.06 -16.28 -10.19
CA SER A 65 -1.29 -17.73 -10.07
C SER A 65 -1.93 -18.35 -11.32
N LEU A 66 -2.70 -17.57 -12.07
CA LEU A 66 -3.38 -18.04 -13.29
C LEU A 66 -2.42 -18.20 -14.48
N GLY A 67 -1.12 -17.88 -14.31
CA GLY A 67 -0.10 -17.84 -15.37
C GLY A 67 0.74 -16.55 -15.37
N SER A 68 1.85 -16.58 -16.12
CA SER A 68 2.84 -15.51 -16.12
C SER A 68 2.50 -14.42 -17.14
N VAL A 69 2.97 -13.18 -16.89
CA VAL A 69 2.85 -12.07 -17.85
C VAL A 69 3.61 -12.36 -19.16
N SER A 70 4.63 -13.23 -19.13
CA SER A 70 5.44 -13.57 -20.31
C SER A 70 4.78 -14.53 -21.30
N ASP A 71 3.62 -15.11 -20.97
CA ASP A 71 2.84 -15.91 -21.91
C ASP A 71 2.03 -14.96 -22.81
N ASN A 72 2.73 -14.31 -23.75
CA ASN A 72 2.38 -13.16 -24.60
C ASN A 72 1.10 -13.27 -25.48
N ALA A 73 0.15 -14.17 -25.20
CA ALA A 73 -1.01 -14.40 -26.06
C ALA A 73 -2.30 -13.67 -25.61
N ASP A 74 -2.36 -13.12 -24.39
CA ASP A 74 -3.61 -12.53 -23.87
C ASP A 74 -3.45 -11.07 -23.40
N ILE A 75 -3.96 -10.16 -24.24
CA ILE A 75 -4.00 -8.71 -23.97
C ILE A 75 -4.84 -8.40 -22.72
N PHE A 76 -5.95 -9.11 -22.51
CA PHE A 76 -6.83 -8.87 -21.35
C PHE A 76 -6.12 -9.21 -20.05
N ARG A 77 -5.36 -10.30 -20.06
CA ARG A 77 -4.54 -10.70 -18.92
C ARG A 77 -3.48 -9.66 -18.59
N THR A 78 -2.74 -9.20 -19.60
CA THR A 78 -1.69 -8.17 -19.44
C THR A 78 -2.26 -6.89 -18.85
N LEU A 79 -3.40 -6.42 -19.38
CA LEU A 79 -4.11 -5.25 -18.84
C LEU A 79 -4.57 -5.45 -17.40
N SER A 80 -5.08 -6.63 -17.05
CA SER A 80 -5.47 -6.97 -15.67
C SER A 80 -4.30 -6.87 -14.71
N HIS A 81 -3.12 -7.40 -15.08
CA HIS A 81 -1.91 -7.28 -14.27
C HIS A 81 -1.51 -5.81 -14.05
N ILE A 82 -1.41 -5.03 -15.12
CA ILE A 82 -1.08 -3.60 -15.04
C ILE A 82 -2.05 -2.88 -14.10
N ILE A 83 -3.36 -3.04 -14.32
CA ILE A 83 -4.37 -2.32 -13.53
C ILE A 83 -4.29 -2.71 -12.05
N VAL A 84 -4.25 -4.00 -11.73
CA VAL A 84 -4.23 -4.48 -10.35
C VAL A 84 -2.94 -4.06 -9.64
N ASP A 85 -1.79 -4.18 -10.30
CA ASP A 85 -0.49 -3.83 -9.72
C ASP A 85 -0.42 -2.33 -9.44
N ASN A 86 -0.85 -1.49 -10.39
CA ASN A 86 -0.93 -0.04 -10.20
C ASN A 86 -1.88 0.35 -9.05
N LEU A 87 -3.06 -0.24 -8.99
CA LEU A 87 -4.03 0.03 -7.91
C LEU A 87 -3.50 -0.40 -6.55
N LEU A 88 -2.79 -1.52 -6.48
CA LEU A 88 -2.12 -1.98 -5.26
C LEU A 88 -1.02 -0.99 -4.83
N ILE A 89 -0.15 -0.59 -5.75
CA ILE A 89 0.95 0.36 -5.49
C ILE A 89 0.40 1.70 -4.97
N VAL A 90 -0.61 2.25 -5.64
CA VAL A 90 -1.27 3.50 -5.21
C VAL A 90 -1.92 3.35 -3.84
N SER A 91 -2.59 2.22 -3.58
CA SER A 91 -3.22 1.96 -2.28
C SER A 91 -2.20 1.89 -1.14
N ILE A 92 -1.06 1.21 -1.36
CA ILE A 92 0.06 1.16 -0.43
C ILE A 92 0.63 2.55 -0.19
N ALA A 93 0.89 3.32 -1.25
CA ALA A 93 1.41 4.68 -1.16
C ALA A 93 0.50 5.62 -0.34
N LEU A 94 -0.81 5.60 -0.61
CA LEU A 94 -1.79 6.38 0.14
C LEU A 94 -1.91 5.95 1.61
N HIS A 95 -1.72 4.66 1.90
CA HIS A 95 -1.70 4.14 3.26
C HIS A 95 -0.46 4.60 4.02
N LEU A 96 0.73 4.43 3.43
CA LEU A 96 2.03 4.82 4.00
C LEU A 96 2.14 6.32 4.26
N ARG A 97 1.55 7.13 3.38
CA ARG A 97 1.45 8.58 3.52
C ARG A 97 0.89 9.02 4.88
N VAL A 98 -0.06 8.27 5.43
CA VAL A 98 -0.71 8.59 6.69
C VAL A 98 -0.09 7.79 7.84
N SER A 99 0.28 6.53 7.61
CA SER A 99 0.79 5.67 8.67
C SER A 99 2.20 6.03 9.12
N ILE A 100 3.11 6.43 8.22
CA ILE A 100 4.50 6.76 8.59
C ILE A 100 4.56 7.99 9.53
N PRO A 101 3.94 9.15 9.21
CA PRO A 101 3.97 10.28 10.14
C PRO A 101 3.34 9.96 11.50
N ARG A 102 2.28 9.12 11.52
CA ARG A 102 1.65 8.66 12.75
C ARG A 102 2.56 7.75 13.57
N LEU A 103 3.26 6.81 12.94
CA LEU A 103 4.25 5.96 13.60
C LEU A 103 5.37 6.80 14.20
N MET A 104 5.84 7.83 13.50
CA MET A 104 6.86 8.74 14.02
C MET A 104 6.38 9.49 15.28
N ILE A 105 5.11 9.91 15.34
CA ILE A 105 4.53 10.45 16.59
C ILE A 105 4.50 9.37 17.67
N SER A 106 4.01 8.17 17.37
CA SER A 106 3.87 7.09 18.36
C SER A 106 5.19 6.65 18.98
N PHE A 107 6.29 6.77 18.25
CA PHE A 107 7.64 6.50 18.74
C PHE A 107 8.33 7.71 19.40
N GLY A 108 7.67 8.86 19.47
CA GLY A 108 8.24 10.08 20.08
C GLY A 108 9.27 10.80 19.20
N PHE A 109 9.36 10.49 17.90
CA PHE A 109 10.26 11.21 16.98
C PHE A 109 9.73 12.60 16.60
N LEU A 110 8.43 12.84 16.75
CA LEU A 110 7.77 14.11 16.43
C LEU A 110 7.02 14.60 17.67
N GLU A 111 7.58 15.61 18.35
CA GLU A 111 7.01 16.17 19.59
C GLU A 111 6.51 17.61 19.41
N GLY A 112 7.00 18.33 18.40
CA GLY A 112 6.65 19.72 18.13
C GLY A 112 5.28 19.92 17.48
N LYS A 113 4.66 21.08 17.75
CA LYS A 113 3.31 21.45 17.29
C LYS A 113 3.13 21.37 15.77
N ASN A 114 4.18 21.62 14.99
CA ASN A 114 4.16 21.61 13.52
C ASN A 114 4.88 20.40 12.90
N ASP A 115 5.45 19.53 13.72
CA ASP A 115 6.34 18.46 13.25
C ASP A 115 5.58 17.42 12.44
N TYR A 116 4.33 17.12 12.82
CA TYR A 116 3.45 16.24 12.06
C TYR A 116 3.19 16.74 10.64
N ALA A 117 2.82 18.01 10.48
CA ALA A 117 2.51 18.59 9.18
C ALA A 117 3.76 18.61 8.28
N ASN A 118 4.92 18.96 8.85
CA ASN A 118 6.20 18.98 8.16
C ASN A 118 6.64 17.57 7.73
N ALA A 119 6.57 16.59 8.63
CA ALA A 119 6.90 15.20 8.34
C ALA A 119 5.97 14.62 7.28
N LYS A 120 4.66 14.85 7.39
CA LYS A 120 3.67 14.45 6.38
C LYS A 120 3.98 15.06 5.03
N SER A 121 4.34 16.34 4.95
CA SER A 121 4.72 16.99 3.69
C SER A 121 5.96 16.33 3.06
N LYS A 122 7.01 16.09 3.84
CA LYS A 122 8.23 15.40 3.37
C LYS A 122 7.94 13.98 2.90
N ILE A 123 7.14 13.23 3.64
CA ILE A 123 6.74 11.86 3.28
C ILE A 123 5.88 11.85 2.00
N ASN A 124 4.98 12.83 1.82
CA ASN A 124 4.22 12.95 0.56
C ASN A 124 5.15 13.15 -0.63
N MET A 125 6.15 14.04 -0.51
CA MET A 125 7.10 14.31 -1.56
C MET A 125 7.94 13.06 -1.88
N PHE A 126 8.42 12.37 -0.84
CA PHE A 126 9.15 11.12 -1.01
C PHE A 126 8.32 10.04 -1.71
N ILE A 127 7.07 9.83 -1.28
CA ILE A 127 6.15 8.86 -1.88
C ILE A 127 5.84 9.22 -3.34
N LEU A 128 5.64 10.51 -3.65
CA LEU A 128 5.41 10.96 -5.02
C LEU A 128 6.59 10.62 -5.94
N VAL A 129 7.81 10.91 -5.50
CA VAL A 129 9.03 10.56 -6.25
C VAL A 129 9.14 9.05 -6.45
N LEU A 130 8.87 8.27 -5.39
CA LEU A 130 8.89 6.81 -5.46
C LEU A 130 7.85 6.27 -6.47
N LEU A 131 6.63 6.81 -6.47
CA LEU A 131 5.58 6.44 -7.42
C LEU A 131 5.99 6.73 -8.87
N ILE A 132 6.60 7.88 -9.13
CA ILE A 132 7.11 8.21 -10.47
C ILE A 132 8.13 7.17 -10.93
N ILE A 133 9.10 6.83 -10.08
CA ILE A 133 10.12 5.83 -10.39
C ILE A 133 9.48 4.46 -10.66
N ILE A 134 8.52 4.04 -9.84
CA ILE A 134 7.83 2.75 -10.00
C ILE A 134 7.04 2.71 -11.31
N PHE A 135 6.25 3.75 -11.63
CA PHE A 135 5.50 3.79 -12.88
C PHE A 135 6.40 3.85 -14.11
N MET A 136 7.55 4.54 -14.04
CA MET A 136 8.55 4.49 -15.10
C MET A 136 9.13 3.09 -15.28
N ALA A 137 9.47 2.41 -14.18
CA ALA A 137 9.99 1.04 -14.24
C ALA A 137 8.94 0.06 -14.80
N GLU A 138 7.67 0.22 -14.41
CA GLU A 138 6.56 -0.57 -14.93
C GLU A 138 6.34 -0.30 -16.44
N ALA A 139 6.34 0.96 -16.86
CA ALA A 139 6.23 1.32 -18.27
C ALA A 139 7.38 0.70 -19.09
N ILE A 140 8.62 0.73 -18.60
CA ILE A 140 9.76 0.08 -19.25
C ILE A 140 9.58 -1.43 -19.31
N PHE A 141 9.10 -2.07 -18.24
CA PHE A 141 8.89 -3.52 -18.20
C PHE A 141 7.84 -3.98 -19.22
N TYR A 142 6.68 -3.30 -19.28
CA TYR A 142 5.61 -3.67 -20.19
C TYR A 142 5.87 -3.22 -21.63
N ILE A 143 6.39 -2.02 -21.88
CA ILE A 143 6.71 -1.55 -23.24
C ILE A 143 7.93 -2.28 -23.80
N GLY A 144 8.96 -2.48 -22.98
CA GLY A 144 10.20 -3.16 -23.36
C GLY A 144 10.07 -4.68 -23.45
N GLY A 145 9.03 -5.28 -22.87
CA GLY A 145 8.69 -6.71 -23.04
C GLY A 145 7.76 -6.99 -24.23
N ILE A 146 7.15 -5.94 -24.82
CA ILE A 146 6.31 -6.03 -26.03
C ILE A 146 7.14 -5.87 -27.32
N LEU A 147 8.34 -5.28 -27.25
CA LEU A 147 9.33 -5.21 -28.34
C LEU A 147 10.29 -6.40 -28.30
#